data_AF-A0A0F9MJ80-F1
#
_entry.id   AF-A0A0F9MJ80-F1
#
_cell.length_a   1.000
_cell.length_b   1.000
_cell.length_c   1.000
_cell.angle_alpha   90.00
_cell.angle_beta   90.00
_cell.angle_gamma   90.00
#
_symmetry.space_group_name_H-M   'P 1'
#
loop_
_entity.id
_entity.type
_entity.pdbx_description
1 polymer ?
#
loop_
_entity_poly.entity_id
_entity_poly.type
_entity_poly.pdbx_seq_one_letter_code
_entity_poly.pdbx_strand_id
1 'polypeptide(L)' 'MEKVRSGIRLLALFSIFFIYKTIDAAISNNTNEITFWFLLTVVYLFSLIILFFVIKKLEKEQKI' A
#
# COMPACT_ATOMS: atom_id res chain seq x y z
N MET A 1 -5.31 -17.50 11.47
CA MET A 1 -5.29 -16.03 11.68
C MET A 1 -3.90 -15.40 11.64
N GLU A 2 -2.81 -16.11 11.95
CA GLU A 2 -1.45 -15.52 11.93
C GLU A 2 -0.99 -15.04 10.56
N LYS A 3 -1.30 -15.80 9.49
CA LYS A 3 -0.94 -15.42 8.09
C LYS A 3 -1.63 -14.14 7.63
N VAL A 4 -2.91 -13.95 7.99
CA VAL A 4 -3.67 -12.73 7.68
C VAL A 4 -3.10 -11.53 8.46
N ARG A 5 -2.80 -11.71 9.75
CA ARG A 5 -2.16 -10.69 10.59
C ARG A 5 -0.76 -10.31 10.06
N SER A 6 0.01 -11.29 9.57
CA SER A 6 1.31 -11.06 8.93
C SER A 6 1.18 -10.27 7.62
N GLY A 7 0.18 -10.59 6.78
CA GLY A 7 -0.12 -9.82 5.57
C GLY A 7 -0.49 -8.37 5.85
N ILE A 8 -1.33 -8.11 6.85
CA ILE A 8 -1.71 -6.75 7.25
C ILE A 8 -0.51 -5.98 7.79
N ARG A 9 0.36 -6.61 8.60
CA ARG A 9 1.61 -5.99 9.06
C ARG A 9 2.54 -5.64 7.90
N LEU A 10 2.66 -6.52 6.91
CA LEU A 10 3.49 -6.27 5.74
C LEU A 10 2.96 -5.08 4.93
N LEU A 11 1.63 -5.01 4.71
CA LEU A 11 0.99 -3.87 4.04
C LEU A 11 1.21 -2.56 4.81
N ALA A 12 1.12 -2.59 6.14
CA ALA A 12 1.42 -1.41 6.96
C ALA A 12 2.89 -0.98 6.85
N LEU A 13 3.83 -1.94 6.81
CA LEU A 13 5.25 -1.66 6.61
C LEU A 13 5.52 -1.03 5.25
N PHE A 14 4.85 -1.49 4.18
CA PHE A 14 4.94 -0.86 2.86
C PHE A 14 4.43 0.58 2.87
N SER A 15 3.30 0.85 3.53
CA SER A 15 2.80 2.23 3.67
C SER A 15 3.80 3.14 4.38
N ILE A 16 4.41 2.68 5.48
CA ILE A 16 5.42 3.43 6.23
C ILE A 16 6.67 3.67 5.36
N PHE A 17 7.09 2.65 4.61
CA PHE A 17 8.24 2.73 3.71
C PHE A 17 8.03 3.78 2.61
N PHE A 18 6.86 3.82 1.97
CA PHE A 18 6.55 4.81 0.94
C PHE A 18 6.53 6.24 1.48
N ILE A 19 6.00 6.45 2.68
CA ILE A 19 6.02 7.75 3.35
C ILE A 19 7.47 8.17 3.63
N TYR A 20 8.28 7.28 4.20
CA TYR A 20 9.69 7.54 4.46
C TYR A 20 10.43 7.92 3.17
N LYS A 21 10.23 7.17 2.08
CA LYS A 21 10.88 7.45 0.81
C LYS A 21 10.45 8.76 0.15
N THR A 22 9.20 9.15 0.34
CA THR A 22 8.71 10.45 -0.11
C THR A 22 9.38 11.59 0.68
N ILE A 23 9.58 11.42 1.99
CA ILE A 23 10.28 12.40 2.85
C ILE A 23 11.77 12.48 2.50
N ASP A 24 12.43 11.33 2.30
CA ASP A 24 13.84 11.22 1.90
C ASP A 24 14.10 11.92 0.55
N ALA A 25 13.20 11.69 -0.42
CA ALA A 25 13.25 12.33 -1.73
C ALA A 25 12.98 13.85 -1.64
N ALA A 26 12.11 14.28 -0.73
CA ALA A 26 11.85 15.70 -0.48
C ALA A 26 13.05 16.41 0.17
N ILE A 27 13.73 15.77 1.11
CA ILE A 27 14.93 16.31 1.77
C ILE A 27 16.10 16.43 0.78
N SER A 28 16.24 15.46 -0.13
CA SER A 28 17.31 15.46 -1.14
C SER A 28 17.05 16.39 -2.34
N ASN A 29 15.90 17.10 -2.37
CA ASN A 29 15.47 17.92 -3.50
C ASN A 29 15.49 17.19 -4.86
N ASN A 30 15.39 15.85 -4.84
CA ASN A 30 15.39 15.04 -6.05
C ASN A 30 13.96 14.90 -6.57
N THR A 31 13.54 15.84 -7.40
CA THR A 31 12.18 15.90 -7.97
C THR A 31 11.80 14.63 -8.73
N ASN A 32 12.75 13.98 -9.41
CA ASN A 32 12.49 12.72 -10.12
C ASN A 32 12.13 11.59 -9.15
N GLU A 33 12.85 11.49 -8.04
CA GLU A 33 12.55 10.49 -7.01
C GLU A 33 11.22 10.78 -6.32
N ILE A 34 10.91 12.06 -6.03
CA ILE A 34 9.62 12.44 -5.44
C ILE A 34 8.48 11.99 -6.36
N THR A 35 8.55 12.30 -7.65
CA THR A 35 7.52 11.88 -8.62
C THR A 35 7.40 10.36 -8.71
N PHE A 36 8.53 9.64 -8.71
CA PHE A 36 8.53 8.18 -8.77
C PHE A 36 7.90 7.53 -7.53
N TRP A 37 8.29 7.95 -6.32
CA TRP A 37 7.75 7.44 -5.07
C TRP A 37 6.28 7.82 -4.88
N PHE A 38 5.88 9.01 -5.32
CA PHE A 38 4.48 9.42 -5.34
C PHE A 38 3.65 8.52 -6.26
N LEU A 39 4.12 8.25 -7.49
CA LEU A 39 3.45 7.37 -8.43
C LEU A 39 3.28 5.95 -7.85
N LEU A 40 4.34 5.39 -7.26
CA LEU A 40 4.27 4.08 -6.58
C LEU A 40 3.26 4.07 -5.44
N THR A 41 3.21 5.15 -4.64
CA THR A 41 2.24 5.28 -3.55
C THR A 41 0.80 5.27 -4.08
N VAL A 42 0.53 5.97 -5.19
CA VAL A 42 -0.78 5.99 -5.84
C VAL A 42 -1.17 4.60 -6.35
N VAL A 43 -0.27 3.92 -7.08
CA VAL A 43 -0.52 2.54 -7.57
C VAL A 43 -0.77 1.58 -6.41
N TYR A 44 -0.04 1.72 -5.32
CA TYR A 44 -0.22 0.93 -4.11
C TYR A 44 -1.61 1.15 -3.47
N LEU A 45 -2.06 2.41 -3.36
CA LEU A 45 -3.40 2.73 -2.87
C LEU A 45 -4.51 2.11 -3.74
N PHE A 46 -4.39 2.21 -5.07
CA PHE A 46 -5.34 1.56 -5.97
C PHE A 46 -5.35 0.04 -5.78
N SER A 47 -4.18 -0.57 -5.62
CA SER A 47 -4.06 -2.01 -5.38
C SER A 47 -4.74 -2.44 -4.08
N LEU A 48 -4.63 -1.65 -3.01
CA LEU A 48 -5.33 -1.89 -1.75
C LEU A 48 -6.85 -1.78 -1.89
N ILE A 49 -7.35 -0.79 -2.63
CA ILE A 49 -8.78 -0.60 -2.87
C ILE A 49 -9.33 -1.81 -3.62
N ILE A 50 -8.66 -2.24 -4.70
CA ILE A 50 -9.06 -3.42 -5.46
C ILE A 50 -9.05 -4.67 -4.57
N LEU A 51 -7.99 -4.87 -3.80
CA LEU A 51 -7.88 -5.99 -2.86
C LEU A 51 -9.04 -6.00 -1.86
N PHE A 52 -9.39 -4.83 -1.29
CA PHE A 52 -10.53 -4.69 -0.39
C PHE A 52 -11.85 -5.10 -1.05
N PHE A 53 -12.09 -4.65 -2.29
CA PHE A 53 -13.29 -5.05 -3.04
C PHE A 53 -13.31 -6.54 -3.37
N VAL A 54 -12.18 -7.13 -3.74
CA VAL A 54 -12.07 -8.57 -4.00
C VAL A 54 -12.35 -9.38 -2.72
N ILE A 55 -11.76 -9.00 -1.59
CA ILE A 55 -12.01 -9.65 -0.30
C ILE A 55 -13.49 -9.53 0.08
N LYS A 56 -14.07 -8.33 -0.01
CA LYS A 56 -15.49 -8.09 0.30
C LYS A 56 -16.43 -8.87 -0.62
N LYS A 57 -16.07 -9.04 -1.90
CA LYS A 57 -16.82 -9.86 -2.84
C LYS A 57 -16.74 -11.35 -2.48
N LEU A 58 -15.56 -11.84 -2.12
CA LEU A 58 -15.34 -13.23 -1.67
C LEU A 58 -16.12 -13.52 -0.39
N GLU A 59 -16.12 -12.62 0.60
CA GLU A 59 -16.93 -12.76 1.83
C GLU A 59 -18.43 -12.86 1.51
N LYS A 60 -18.92 -12.05 0.56
CA LYS A 60 -20.32 -12.06 0.14
C LYS A 60 -20.72 -13.35 -0.60
N GLU A 61 -19.83 -13.89 -1.43
CA GLU A 61 -20.07 -15.15 -2.15
C GLU A 61 -19.94 -16.39 -1.24
N GLN A 62 -19.11 -16.33 -0.20
CA GLN A 62 -18.89 -17.46 0.71
C GLN A 62 -19.93 -17.59 1.84
N LYS A 63 -20.94 -16.70 1.95
CA LYS A 63 -22.01 -16.76 2.98
C LYS A 63 -21.48 -17.17 4.37
N ILE A 64 -20.52 -16.42 4.89
CA ILE A 64 -20.25 -16.40 6.34
C ILE A 64 -21.07 -15.28 6.95
#